data_AF-A0A640KSM8-F1
#
_entry.id   AF-A0A640KSM8-F1
#
_cell.length_a   1.000
_cell.length_b   1.000
_cell.length_c   1.000
_cell.angle_alpha   90.00
_cell.angle_beta   90.00
_cell.angle_gamma   90.00
#
_symmetry.space_group_name_H-M   'P 1'
#
loop_
_entity.id
_entity.type
_entity.pdbx_description
1 polymer ?
#
loop_
_entity_poly.entity_id
_entity_poly.type
_entity_poly.pdbx_seq_one_letter_code
_entity_poly.pdbx_strand_id
1 'polypeptide(L)'
;MPADAEHVVHHAHDVLRSIRRVKTTAQLQEAYDGLLTFVRTTHRQVEAQAAKNATPGTNDACKAYVQVPPTPSVEAQAAMSQLKQVSLLCGAFCRRVEHVLRTTYTYADVDDTMHGSIATGHMSVYMAQLTEELKRFNTPAVNDFLGTATKLDALSTSTLSLSSVDCVLSYGIGDLCDYRLCRRKRAQAYLQQLLAQPQWNAAAITQVIVSLNETLSTPANPFSVCASDEAVEATCVVTPLRDPISQTVIRIPGRGKACVHLELFDVESFVQATQQRSFNTVDVGAPCPLCSRMVNLLSIRVDMQALEAMRSYESEAVPAVPSCLTADCALEWNTNTRTVTVVRGRRGTSDEESAVGEDRDERATPLRGPRDDAPETATKKRRIEIGGHVLYAD
;
A
#
# COMPACT_ATOMS: atom_id res chain seq x y z
N MET A 1 -27.35 10.73 -32.93
CA MET A 1 -25.97 10.89 -33.44
C MET A 1 -25.13 11.33 -32.27
N PRO A 2 -24.43 10.44 -31.55
CA PRO A 2 -23.47 10.89 -30.55
C PRO A 2 -22.23 11.40 -31.29
N ALA A 3 -21.76 12.58 -30.88
CA ALA A 3 -20.54 13.17 -31.36
C ALA A 3 -19.37 12.24 -31.04
N ASP A 4 -18.62 11.86 -32.08
CA ASP A 4 -17.35 11.15 -31.96
C ASP A 4 -16.45 11.91 -31.00
N ALA A 5 -16.13 11.27 -29.87
CA ALA A 5 -15.04 11.68 -29.02
C ALA A 5 -13.77 11.60 -29.86
N GLU A 6 -13.29 12.76 -30.32
CA GLU A 6 -11.96 12.89 -30.92
C GLU A 6 -10.95 12.23 -29.98
N HIS A 7 -10.50 11.04 -30.35
CA HIS A 7 -9.43 10.33 -29.68
C HIS A 7 -8.16 11.17 -29.84
N VAL A 8 -7.88 12.00 -28.84
CA VAL A 8 -6.60 12.68 -28.67
C VAL A 8 -5.55 11.60 -28.40
N VAL A 9 -5.02 11.02 -29.48
CA VAL A 9 -3.81 10.20 -29.42
C VAL A 9 -2.70 11.18 -29.09
N HIS A 10 -2.40 11.33 -27.81
CA HIS A 10 -1.23 12.09 -27.37
C HIS A 10 0.00 11.47 -28.05
N HIS A 11 0.58 12.21 -28.99
CA HIS A 11 1.84 11.79 -29.60
C HIS A 11 2.88 11.76 -28.47
N ALA A 12 3.71 10.72 -28.38
CA ALA A 12 4.75 10.59 -27.35
C ALA A 12 5.58 11.89 -27.14
N HIS A 13 5.74 12.66 -28.21
CA HIS A 13 6.37 13.98 -28.20
C HIS A 13 5.64 15.01 -27.30
N ASP A 14 4.32 15.03 -27.29
CA ASP A 14 3.52 15.95 -26.46
C ASP A 14 3.60 15.59 -24.98
N VAL A 15 3.58 14.29 -24.66
CA VAL A 15 3.81 13.80 -23.30
C VAL A 15 5.21 14.22 -22.83
N LEU A 16 6.24 13.99 -23.65
CA LEU A 16 7.61 14.41 -23.33
C LEU A 16 7.72 15.94 -23.16
N ARG A 17 7.04 16.71 -24.01
CA ARG A 17 6.98 18.18 -23.93
C ARG A 17 6.31 18.63 -22.63
N SER A 18 5.22 17.98 -22.22
CA SER A 18 4.54 18.24 -20.95
C SER A 18 5.49 17.97 -19.78
N ILE A 19 6.11 16.77 -19.73
CA ILE A 19 7.10 16.40 -18.71
C ILE A 19 8.22 17.45 -18.63
N ARG A 20 8.82 17.86 -19.74
CA ARG A 20 9.92 18.85 -19.75
C ARG A 20 9.50 20.22 -19.21
N ARG A 21 8.22 20.59 -19.31
CA ARG A 21 7.70 21.89 -18.88
C ARG A 21 7.34 21.95 -17.39
N VAL A 22 7.27 20.81 -16.70
CA VAL A 22 6.91 20.74 -15.29
C VAL A 22 7.86 21.56 -14.42
N LYS A 23 7.39 22.61 -13.77
CA LYS A 23 8.13 23.42 -12.79
C LYS A 23 7.46 23.46 -11.42
N THR A 24 6.17 23.10 -11.37
CA THR A 24 5.35 23.13 -10.14
C THR A 24 4.74 21.76 -9.89
N THR A 25 4.26 21.55 -8.66
CA THR A 25 3.54 20.33 -8.26
C THR A 25 2.24 20.14 -9.05
N ALA A 26 1.50 21.22 -9.33
CA ALA A 26 0.28 21.16 -10.15
C ALA A 26 0.57 20.70 -11.59
N GLN A 27 1.64 21.21 -12.21
CA GLN A 27 2.05 20.78 -13.55
C GLN A 27 2.55 19.34 -13.57
N LEU A 28 3.08 18.87 -12.44
CA LEU A 28 3.56 17.51 -12.31
C LEU A 28 2.37 16.53 -12.33
N GLN A 29 1.27 16.89 -11.67
CA GLN A 29 0.03 16.10 -11.73
C GLN A 29 -0.53 16.03 -13.15
N GLU A 30 -0.60 17.16 -13.85
CA GLU A 30 -1.06 17.19 -15.26
C GLU A 30 -0.16 16.33 -16.17
N ALA A 31 1.16 16.44 -16.02
CA ALA A 31 2.11 15.62 -16.77
C ALA A 31 1.98 14.12 -16.43
N TYR A 32 1.70 13.80 -15.18
CA TYR A 32 1.44 12.45 -14.73
C TYR A 32 0.17 11.87 -15.37
N ASP A 33 -0.95 12.59 -15.33
CA ASP A 33 -2.22 12.15 -15.89
C ASP A 33 -2.12 11.93 -17.41
N GLY A 34 -1.40 12.82 -18.10
CA GLY A 34 -1.09 12.68 -19.52
C GLY A 34 -0.23 11.44 -19.82
N LEU A 35 0.81 11.19 -19.01
CA LEU A 35 1.65 9.99 -19.12
C LEU A 35 0.84 8.72 -18.86
N LEU A 36 0.05 8.68 -17.80
CA LEU A 36 -0.76 7.52 -17.42
C LEU A 36 -1.77 7.17 -18.51
N THR A 37 -2.41 8.19 -19.10
CA THR A 37 -3.33 8.02 -20.23
C THR A 37 -2.62 7.44 -21.45
N PHE A 38 -1.41 7.93 -21.76
CA PHE A 38 -0.58 7.40 -22.84
C PHE A 38 -0.19 5.93 -22.62
N VAL A 39 0.26 5.58 -21.40
CA VAL A 39 0.63 4.20 -21.03
C VAL A 39 -0.57 3.26 -21.21
N ARG A 40 -1.73 3.61 -20.66
CA ARG A 40 -2.95 2.79 -20.77
C ARG A 40 -3.46 2.65 -22.20
N THR A 41 -3.37 3.71 -22.98
CA THR A 41 -3.77 3.67 -24.40
C THR A 41 -2.84 2.75 -25.19
N THR A 42 -1.52 2.86 -24.95
CA THR A 42 -0.52 1.99 -25.58
C THR A 42 -0.73 0.53 -25.18
N HIS A 43 -1.02 0.26 -23.91
CA HIS A 43 -1.34 -1.08 -23.40
C HIS A 43 -2.49 -1.72 -24.18
N ARG A 44 -3.63 -1.02 -24.29
CA ARG A 44 -4.78 -1.50 -25.08
C ARG A 44 -4.46 -1.72 -26.56
N GLN A 45 -3.65 -0.85 -27.16
CA GLN A 45 -3.26 -0.99 -28.58
C GLN A 45 -2.39 -2.23 -28.81
N VAL A 46 -1.38 -2.44 -27.97
CA VAL A 46 -0.48 -3.60 -28.05
C VAL A 46 -1.25 -4.90 -27.78
N GLU A 47 -2.16 -4.92 -26.79
CA GLU A 47 -3.02 -6.08 -26.54
C GLU A 47 -3.95 -6.38 -27.72
N ALA A 48 -4.57 -5.36 -28.32
CA ALA A 48 -5.43 -5.55 -29.48
C ALA A 48 -4.66 -6.07 -30.70
N GLN A 49 -3.41 -5.62 -30.90
CA GLN A 49 -2.52 -6.15 -31.95
C GLN A 49 -2.13 -7.60 -31.68
N ALA A 50 -1.78 -7.94 -30.44
CA ALA A 50 -1.48 -9.32 -30.05
C ALA A 50 -2.68 -10.24 -30.25
N ALA A 51 -3.89 -9.80 -29.87
CA ALA A 51 -5.12 -10.58 -30.03
C ALA A 51 -5.46 -10.86 -31.50
N LYS A 52 -5.30 -9.87 -32.40
CA LYS A 52 -5.51 -10.04 -33.85
C LYS A 52 -4.58 -11.08 -34.46
N ASN A 53 -3.34 -11.13 -33.98
CA ASN A 53 -2.33 -12.09 -34.45
C ASN A 53 -2.51 -13.49 -33.83
N ALA A 54 -3.22 -13.62 -32.71
CA ALA A 54 -3.47 -14.89 -32.04
C ALA A 54 -4.64 -15.69 -32.64
N THR A 55 -5.61 -15.05 -33.30
CA THR A 55 -6.70 -15.77 -33.98
C THR A 55 -6.16 -16.53 -35.18
N PRO A 56 -6.10 -17.88 -35.14
CA PRO A 56 -5.71 -18.66 -36.30
C PRO A 56 -6.76 -18.42 -37.37
N GLY A 57 -6.34 -17.98 -38.55
CA GLY A 57 -7.24 -17.93 -39.69
C GLY A 57 -7.86 -19.31 -39.87
N THR A 58 -9.14 -19.44 -39.54
CA THR A 58 -9.97 -20.53 -40.02
C THR A 58 -9.81 -20.52 -41.53
N ASN A 59 -9.11 -21.53 -42.05
CA ASN A 59 -8.84 -21.75 -43.47
C ASN A 59 -10.16 -21.83 -44.26
N ASP A 60 -10.77 -20.69 -44.56
CA ASP A 60 -11.81 -20.60 -45.57
C ASP A 60 -11.09 -20.40 -46.90
N ALA A 61 -10.72 -21.55 -47.47
CA ALA A 61 -10.05 -21.67 -48.75
C ALA A 61 -11.00 -21.31 -49.89
N CYS A 62 -11.37 -20.04 -50.07
CA CYS A 62 -11.76 -19.52 -51.38
C CYS A 62 -12.01 -18.01 -51.39
N LYS A 63 -11.30 -17.33 -52.31
CA LYS A 63 -11.54 -15.98 -52.85
C LYS A 63 -11.09 -14.79 -51.98
N ALA A 64 -10.00 -14.14 -52.36
CA ALA A 64 -10.01 -12.98 -53.28
C ALA A 64 -8.67 -12.23 -53.25
N TYR A 65 -8.31 -11.75 -54.44
CA TYR A 65 -7.10 -11.04 -54.85
C TYR A 65 -6.61 -9.87 -53.96
N VAL A 66 -5.30 -9.85 -53.75
CA VAL A 66 -4.38 -8.68 -53.67
C VAL A 66 -4.72 -7.63 -52.59
N GLN A 67 -4.57 -8.01 -51.33
CA GLN A 67 -3.92 -7.13 -50.35
C GLN A 67 -2.83 -7.98 -49.68
N VAL A 68 -1.56 -7.59 -49.84
CA VAL A 68 -0.45 -8.22 -49.12
C VAL A 68 -0.70 -7.95 -47.64
N PRO A 69 -0.98 -8.97 -46.80
CA PRO A 69 -1.19 -8.76 -45.38
C PRO A 69 0.07 -8.11 -44.81
N PRO A 70 -0.05 -7.12 -43.91
CA PRO A 70 1.12 -6.63 -43.18
C PRO A 70 1.82 -7.83 -42.56
N THR A 71 3.12 -7.96 -42.82
CA THR A 71 3.88 -9.07 -42.25
C THR A 71 3.85 -8.92 -40.72
N PRO A 72 3.50 -9.97 -39.96
CA PRO A 72 3.31 -9.90 -38.50
C PRO A 72 4.56 -9.35 -37.77
N SER A 73 5.73 -9.47 -38.39
CA SER A 73 6.98 -8.87 -37.95
C SER A 73 6.95 -7.33 -37.90
N VAL A 74 6.28 -6.65 -38.82
CA VAL A 74 6.24 -5.17 -38.87
C VAL A 74 5.34 -4.62 -37.77
N GLU A 75 4.19 -5.25 -37.52
CA GLU A 75 3.29 -4.87 -36.43
C GLU A 75 3.94 -5.10 -35.06
N ALA A 76 4.59 -6.25 -34.88
CA ALA A 76 5.32 -6.55 -33.65
C ALA A 76 6.50 -5.58 -33.42
N GLN A 77 7.23 -5.19 -34.47
CA GLN A 77 8.27 -4.16 -34.38
C GLN A 77 7.71 -2.78 -34.01
N ALA A 78 6.54 -2.42 -34.55
CA ALA A 78 5.85 -1.18 -34.19
C ALA A 78 5.43 -1.20 -32.71
N ALA A 79 4.88 -2.30 -32.22
CA ALA A 79 4.55 -2.49 -30.81
C ALA A 79 5.79 -2.40 -29.91
N MET A 80 6.91 -3.04 -30.29
CA MET A 80 8.18 -2.88 -29.56
C MET A 80 8.63 -1.42 -29.49
N SER A 81 8.49 -0.66 -30.59
CA SER A 81 8.81 0.77 -30.62
C SER A 81 7.93 1.57 -29.65
N GLN A 82 6.62 1.29 -29.60
CA GLN A 82 5.70 1.90 -28.65
C GLN A 82 6.06 1.59 -27.19
N LEU A 83 6.42 0.34 -26.87
CA LEU A 83 6.87 -0.04 -25.53
C LEU A 83 8.17 0.65 -25.13
N LYS A 84 9.11 0.80 -26.07
CA LYS A 84 10.34 1.60 -25.84
C LYS A 84 10.01 3.05 -25.52
N GLN A 85 9.04 3.66 -26.22
CA GLN A 85 8.59 5.02 -25.94
C GLN A 85 7.98 5.14 -24.54
N VAL A 86 7.11 4.20 -24.15
CA VAL A 86 6.54 4.12 -22.80
C VAL A 86 7.66 4.07 -21.74
N SER A 87 8.61 3.16 -21.92
CA SER A 87 9.77 2.98 -21.02
C SER A 87 10.59 4.27 -20.87
N LEU A 88 10.91 4.94 -21.99
CA LEU A 88 11.66 6.20 -22.00
C LEU A 88 10.89 7.36 -21.34
N LEU A 89 9.58 7.45 -21.56
CA LEU A 89 8.74 8.50 -20.98
C LEU A 89 8.60 8.33 -19.46
N CYS A 90 8.42 7.10 -18.97
CA CYS A 90 8.43 6.81 -17.52
C CYS A 90 9.75 7.24 -16.88
N GLY A 91 10.89 6.89 -17.50
CA GLY A 91 12.20 7.31 -17.02
C GLY A 91 12.40 8.84 -17.04
N ALA A 92 11.96 9.50 -18.11
CA ALA A 92 12.00 10.96 -18.22
C ALA A 92 11.15 11.66 -17.16
N PHE A 93 9.96 11.11 -16.86
CA PHE A 93 9.11 11.59 -15.78
C PHE A 93 9.81 11.45 -14.43
N CYS A 94 10.36 10.28 -14.09
CA CYS A 94 11.08 10.06 -12.82
C CYS A 94 12.20 11.07 -12.59
N ARG A 95 13.05 11.27 -13.61
CA ARG A 95 14.14 12.27 -13.55
C ARG A 95 13.62 13.69 -13.38
N ARG A 96 12.50 14.02 -14.01
CA ARG A 96 11.90 15.35 -13.88
C ARG A 96 11.32 15.57 -12.48
N VAL A 97 10.61 14.59 -11.95
CA VAL A 97 10.09 14.63 -10.58
C VAL A 97 11.24 14.86 -9.60
N GLU A 98 12.31 14.08 -9.70
CA GLU A 98 13.50 14.23 -8.85
C GLU A 98 14.14 15.62 -8.98
N HIS A 99 14.27 16.13 -10.20
CA HIS A 99 14.80 17.47 -10.43
C HIS A 99 13.93 18.56 -9.79
N VAL A 100 12.61 18.53 -10.05
CA VAL A 100 11.66 19.52 -9.51
C VAL A 100 11.70 19.49 -7.99
N LEU A 101 11.61 18.31 -7.39
CA LEU A 101 11.68 18.16 -5.93
C LEU A 101 12.99 18.73 -5.37
N ARG A 102 14.15 18.39 -5.94
CA ARG A 102 15.45 18.94 -5.51
C ARG A 102 15.55 20.46 -5.65
N THR A 103 14.97 21.03 -6.70
CA THR A 103 15.05 22.48 -6.93
C THR A 103 14.07 23.28 -6.10
N THR A 104 12.90 22.71 -5.81
CA THR A 104 11.84 23.40 -5.07
C THR A 104 12.06 23.28 -3.56
N TYR A 105 12.74 22.23 -3.10
CA TYR A 105 12.93 21.98 -1.69
C TYR A 105 14.36 21.50 -1.41
N THR A 106 15.09 22.27 -0.62
CA THR A 106 16.47 21.98 -0.19
C THR A 106 16.58 20.64 0.57
N TYR A 107 15.48 20.18 1.19
CA TYR A 107 15.29 18.83 1.74
C TYR A 107 13.90 18.26 1.36
N ALA A 108 13.62 18.20 0.06
CA ALA A 108 12.33 17.86 -0.55
C ALA A 108 11.58 16.62 -0.08
N ASP A 109 12.29 15.65 0.48
CA ASP A 109 11.62 14.43 0.92
C ASP A 109 11.00 14.59 2.32
N VAL A 110 11.29 15.69 3.04
CA VAL A 110 10.91 15.84 4.47
C VAL A 110 10.50 17.26 4.92
N ASP A 111 10.80 18.32 4.16
CA ASP A 111 10.30 19.68 4.47
C ASP A 111 8.78 19.85 4.20
N ASP A 112 8.11 18.79 3.72
CA ASP A 112 6.65 18.69 3.67
C ASP A 112 5.98 18.74 5.06
N THR A 113 6.77 18.58 6.12
CA THR A 113 6.32 18.46 7.51
C THR A 113 5.81 19.76 8.14
N MET A 114 6.04 20.91 7.53
CA MET A 114 5.62 22.20 8.11
C MET A 114 4.27 22.73 7.57
N HIS A 115 3.82 22.33 6.37
CA HIS A 115 2.64 22.96 5.72
C HIS A 115 1.84 22.02 4.81
N GLY A 116 1.32 20.90 5.33
CA GLY A 116 0.24 20.14 4.67
C GLY A 116 0.50 19.78 3.21
N SER A 117 1.75 19.50 2.84
CA SER A 117 2.15 19.30 1.45
C SER A 117 1.73 17.91 0.99
N ILE A 118 0.50 17.85 0.50
CA ILE A 118 -0.15 16.74 -0.22
C ILE A 118 0.72 16.23 -1.40
N ALA A 119 1.73 16.99 -1.84
CA ALA A 119 2.48 16.78 -3.06
C ALA A 119 3.35 15.51 -3.10
N THR A 120 4.06 15.13 -2.02
CA THR A 120 5.06 14.04 -2.13
C THR A 120 4.51 12.65 -1.83
N GLY A 121 3.45 12.53 -1.01
CA GLY A 121 2.69 11.29 -0.85
C GLY A 121 2.10 10.84 -2.19
N HIS A 122 1.53 11.79 -2.94
CA HIS A 122 1.07 11.55 -4.31
C HIS A 122 2.16 11.03 -5.25
N MET A 123 3.41 11.49 -5.11
CA MET A 123 4.50 11.00 -5.98
C MET A 123 4.76 9.51 -5.78
N SER A 124 4.77 9.03 -4.54
CA SER A 124 4.95 7.60 -4.26
C SER A 124 3.82 6.78 -4.87
N VAL A 125 2.57 7.28 -4.79
CA VAL A 125 1.39 6.68 -5.42
C VAL A 125 1.53 6.65 -6.94
N TYR A 126 1.98 7.75 -7.56
CA TYR A 126 2.19 7.83 -9.02
C TYR A 126 3.24 6.83 -9.50
N MET A 127 4.37 6.73 -8.80
CA MET A 127 5.37 5.74 -9.16
C MET A 127 4.83 4.32 -8.97
N ALA A 128 4.05 4.05 -7.90
CA ALA A 128 3.37 2.76 -7.63
C ALA A 128 2.46 2.38 -8.79
N GLN A 129 1.56 3.27 -9.13
CA GLN A 129 0.63 3.07 -10.21
C GLN A 129 1.34 2.88 -11.56
N LEU A 130 2.35 3.67 -11.90
CA LEU A 130 3.13 3.46 -13.14
C LEU A 130 3.83 2.11 -13.15
N THR A 131 4.42 1.69 -12.02
CA THR A 131 5.06 0.37 -11.93
C THR A 131 4.06 -0.75 -12.21
N GLU A 132 2.86 -0.68 -11.62
CA GLU A 132 1.81 -1.69 -11.84
C GLU A 132 1.27 -1.65 -13.28
N GLU A 133 1.08 -0.47 -13.86
CA GLU A 133 0.65 -0.35 -15.26
C GLU A 133 1.71 -0.88 -16.24
N LEU A 134 3.01 -0.70 -15.96
CA LEU A 134 4.08 -1.30 -16.76
C LEU A 134 4.09 -2.83 -16.66
N LYS A 135 3.85 -3.39 -15.45
CA LYS A 135 3.76 -4.84 -15.27
C LYS A 135 2.58 -5.46 -16.02
N ARG A 136 1.48 -4.72 -16.25
CA ARG A 136 0.31 -5.21 -16.99
C ARG A 136 0.59 -5.55 -18.45
N PHE A 137 1.66 -5.01 -19.05
CA PHE A 137 2.08 -5.41 -20.40
C PHE A 137 2.61 -6.84 -20.45
N ASN A 138 3.04 -7.42 -19.32
CA ASN A 138 3.62 -8.74 -19.24
C ASN A 138 2.53 -9.83 -19.25
N THR A 139 1.83 -9.95 -20.38
CA THR A 139 0.85 -11.02 -20.62
C THR A 139 1.44 -12.08 -21.55
N PRO A 140 0.99 -13.35 -21.47
CA PRO A 140 1.46 -14.40 -22.38
C PRO A 140 1.26 -14.03 -23.85
N ALA A 141 0.07 -13.50 -24.20
CA ALA A 141 -0.27 -13.11 -25.57
C ALA A 141 0.66 -12.02 -26.13
N VAL A 142 0.99 -10.99 -25.33
CA VAL A 142 1.90 -9.93 -25.76
C VAL A 142 3.34 -10.46 -25.87
N ASN A 143 3.78 -11.30 -24.92
CA ASN A 143 5.11 -11.90 -25.00
C ASN A 143 5.28 -12.81 -26.22
N ASP A 144 4.29 -13.64 -26.54
CA ASP A 144 4.31 -14.48 -27.73
C ASP A 144 4.32 -13.64 -29.01
N PHE A 145 3.48 -12.60 -29.07
CA PHE A 145 3.42 -11.66 -30.18
C PHE A 145 4.77 -10.97 -30.44
N LEU A 146 5.40 -10.41 -29.40
CA LEU A 146 6.70 -9.75 -29.51
C LEU A 146 7.86 -10.75 -29.71
N GLY A 147 7.71 -11.97 -29.22
CA GLY A 147 8.64 -13.08 -29.43
C GLY A 147 8.81 -13.43 -30.91
N THR A 148 7.78 -13.22 -31.74
CA THR A 148 7.87 -13.44 -33.19
C THR A 148 8.79 -12.42 -33.89
N ALA A 149 8.86 -11.18 -33.40
CA ALA A 149 9.76 -10.16 -33.97
C ALA A 149 11.22 -10.38 -33.59
N THR A 150 11.49 -10.88 -32.39
CA THR A 150 12.85 -11.08 -31.88
C THR A 150 13.53 -12.34 -32.41
N LYS A 151 12.75 -13.34 -32.87
CA LYS A 151 13.27 -14.58 -33.47
C LYS A 151 14.00 -14.38 -34.80
N LEU A 152 13.86 -13.23 -35.48
CA LEU A 152 14.58 -12.98 -36.73
C LEU A 152 16.08 -12.66 -36.54
N ASP A 153 16.50 -12.22 -35.34
CA ASP A 153 17.88 -11.76 -35.10
C ASP A 153 18.71 -12.71 -34.20
N ALA A 154 18.13 -13.75 -33.61
CA ALA A 154 18.78 -14.56 -32.58
C ALA A 154 19.15 -15.99 -33.04
N LEU A 155 20.13 -16.10 -33.92
CA LEU A 155 21.05 -17.25 -33.94
C LEU A 155 22.09 -17.05 -32.82
N SER A 156 21.71 -17.09 -31.54
CA SER A 156 22.67 -17.19 -30.43
C SER A 156 22.00 -17.52 -29.10
N THR A 157 22.62 -18.51 -28.45
CA THR A 157 22.37 -19.11 -27.14
C THR A 157 22.24 -18.12 -25.98
N SER A 158 21.12 -18.15 -25.25
CA SER A 158 21.10 -17.84 -23.82
C SER A 158 19.94 -18.54 -23.10
N THR A 159 20.24 -19.13 -21.95
CA THR A 159 19.41 -20.04 -21.14
C THR A 159 18.52 -19.34 -20.11
N LEU A 160 18.34 -18.02 -20.19
CA LEU A 160 17.45 -17.27 -19.32
C LEU A 160 16.20 -16.85 -20.10
N SER A 161 15.08 -17.49 -19.79
CA SER A 161 13.74 -17.17 -20.29
C SER A 161 13.27 -15.82 -19.72
N LEU A 162 13.88 -14.73 -20.13
CA LEU A 162 13.40 -13.37 -19.86
C LEU A 162 12.29 -13.04 -20.86
N SER A 163 11.18 -12.49 -20.37
CA SER A 163 10.08 -12.07 -21.23
C SER A 163 10.53 -10.91 -22.13
N SER A 164 10.12 -10.90 -23.40
CA SER A 164 10.50 -9.83 -24.34
C SER A 164 9.99 -8.47 -23.87
N VAL A 165 8.84 -8.45 -23.17
CA VAL A 165 8.28 -7.24 -22.56
C VAL A 165 9.17 -6.73 -21.43
N ASP A 166 9.63 -7.61 -20.53
CA ASP A 166 10.48 -7.22 -19.39
C ASP A 166 11.80 -6.62 -19.88
N CYS A 167 12.40 -7.19 -20.93
CA CYS A 167 13.60 -6.63 -21.56
C CYS A 167 13.37 -5.20 -22.06
N VAL A 168 12.25 -4.93 -22.74
CA VAL A 168 11.95 -3.61 -23.31
C VAL A 168 11.57 -2.58 -22.23
N LEU A 169 10.84 -2.99 -21.21
CA LEU A 169 10.38 -2.12 -20.13
C LEU A 169 11.38 -1.98 -18.98
N SER A 170 12.45 -2.78 -18.96
CA SER A 170 13.48 -2.81 -17.91
C SER A 170 14.03 -1.43 -17.56
N TYR A 171 14.26 -0.57 -18.55
CA TYR A 171 14.76 0.79 -18.34
C TYR A 171 13.78 1.65 -17.52
N GLY A 172 12.52 1.75 -17.95
CA GLY A 172 11.50 2.53 -17.25
C GLY A 172 11.15 1.97 -15.87
N ILE A 173 11.09 0.64 -15.73
CA ILE A 173 10.90 -0.02 -14.43
C ILE A 173 12.09 0.22 -13.51
N GLY A 174 13.32 0.16 -14.05
CA GLY A 174 14.55 0.47 -13.34
C GLY A 174 14.55 1.90 -12.77
N ASP A 175 14.27 2.90 -13.61
CA ASP A 175 14.20 4.31 -13.19
C ASP A 175 13.14 4.53 -12.08
N LEU A 176 11.98 3.87 -12.16
CA LEU A 176 10.92 3.94 -11.13
C LEU A 176 11.39 3.32 -9.80
N CYS A 177 12.07 2.17 -9.86
CA CYS A 177 12.64 1.50 -8.70
C CYS A 177 13.78 2.32 -8.07
N ASP A 178 14.67 2.87 -8.90
CA ASP A 178 15.78 3.71 -8.47
C ASP A 178 15.29 4.98 -7.79
N TYR A 179 14.25 5.63 -8.32
CA TYR A 179 13.61 6.77 -7.67
C TYR A 179 13.15 6.42 -6.23
N ARG A 180 12.42 5.31 -6.07
CA ARG A 180 11.96 4.87 -4.74
C ARG A 180 13.12 4.55 -3.80
N LEU A 181 14.13 3.84 -4.30
CA LEU A 181 15.29 3.45 -3.51
C LEU A 181 16.07 4.68 -3.04
N CYS A 182 16.31 5.64 -3.94
CA CYS A 182 16.98 6.90 -3.62
C CYS A 182 16.20 7.73 -2.61
N ARG A 183 14.87 7.83 -2.77
CA ARG A 183 13.99 8.50 -1.79
C ARG A 183 14.07 7.82 -0.42
N ARG A 184 13.98 6.50 -0.37
CA ARG A 184 14.09 5.73 0.89
C ARG A 184 15.44 5.95 1.58
N LYS A 185 16.54 5.88 0.84
CA LYS A 185 17.89 6.12 1.39
C LYS A 185 18.01 7.54 1.97
N ARG A 186 17.46 8.55 1.29
CA ARG A 186 17.44 9.93 1.79
C ARG A 186 16.60 10.10 3.06
N ALA A 187 15.39 9.54 3.08
CA ALA A 187 14.54 9.55 4.26
C ALA A 187 15.21 8.83 5.46
N GLN A 188 15.92 7.73 5.22
CA GLN A 188 16.66 7.02 6.26
C GLN A 188 17.82 7.86 6.81
N ALA A 189 18.60 8.51 5.94
CA ALA A 189 19.68 9.40 6.36
C ALA A 189 19.15 10.60 7.16
N TYR A 190 18.01 11.16 6.75
CA TYR A 190 17.37 12.24 7.48
C TYR A 190 16.81 11.79 8.83
N LEU A 191 16.21 10.60 8.93
CA LEU A 191 15.81 10.03 10.21
C LEU A 191 17.01 9.88 11.14
N GLN A 192 18.13 9.35 10.66
CA GLN A 192 19.37 9.27 11.44
C GLN A 192 19.83 10.66 11.92
N GLN A 193 19.73 11.68 11.08
CA GLN A 193 20.04 13.07 11.45
C GLN A 193 19.10 13.60 12.55
N LEU A 194 17.79 13.35 12.46
CA LEU A 194 16.82 13.74 13.49
C LEU A 194 17.10 13.04 14.83
N LEU A 195 17.42 11.75 14.79
CA LEU A 195 17.71 10.97 16.00
C LEU A 195 19.02 11.38 16.67
N ALA A 196 19.96 11.95 15.92
CA ALA A 196 21.20 12.51 16.44
C ALA A 196 21.01 13.87 17.14
N GLN A 197 19.82 14.50 17.04
CA GLN A 197 19.55 15.77 17.71
C GLN A 197 19.32 15.57 19.22
N PRO A 198 19.73 16.54 20.07
CA PRO A 198 19.56 16.44 21.52
C PRO A 198 18.10 16.52 21.97
N GLN A 199 17.25 17.17 21.17
CA GLN A 199 15.81 17.23 21.36
C GLN A 199 15.15 16.70 20.10
N TRP A 200 14.35 15.65 20.25
CA TRP A 200 13.64 15.09 19.14
C TRP A 200 12.36 15.86 18.87
N ASN A 201 12.09 16.10 17.60
CA ASN A 201 10.77 16.46 17.12
C ASN A 201 10.01 15.17 16.80
N ALA A 202 9.16 14.72 17.75
CA ALA A 202 8.42 13.47 17.61
C ALA A 202 7.51 13.44 16.37
N ALA A 203 6.88 14.57 16.04
CA ALA A 203 6.05 14.69 14.84
C ALA A 203 6.89 14.51 13.57
N ALA A 204 8.04 15.18 13.46
CA ALA A 204 8.92 15.04 12.30
C ALA A 204 9.46 13.60 12.15
N ILE A 205 9.92 12.98 13.24
CA ILE A 205 10.39 11.58 13.24
C ILE A 205 9.27 10.64 12.78
N THR A 206 8.07 10.81 13.33
CA THR A 206 6.90 9.99 13.00
C THR A 206 6.55 10.09 11.52
N GLN A 207 6.54 11.30 10.96
CA GLN A 207 6.27 11.51 9.53
C GLN A 207 7.32 10.85 8.64
N VAL A 208 8.60 10.89 9.03
CA VAL A 208 9.66 10.19 8.27
C VAL A 208 9.48 8.69 8.34
N ILE A 209 9.08 8.14 9.49
CA ILE A 209 8.76 6.71 9.63
C ILE A 209 7.60 6.32 8.71
N VAL A 210 6.53 7.13 8.63
CA VAL A 210 5.41 6.91 7.70
C VAL A 210 5.91 6.92 6.25
N SER A 211 6.65 7.95 5.83
CA SER A 211 7.23 8.08 4.48
C SER A 211 8.15 6.89 4.10
N LEU A 212 8.96 6.41 5.04
CA LEU A 212 9.78 5.22 4.85
C LEU A 212 8.95 3.95 4.61
N ASN A 213 7.81 3.82 5.28
CA ASN A 213 6.91 2.68 5.12
C ASN A 213 6.09 2.75 3.82
N GLU A 214 5.68 3.94 3.38
CA GLU A 214 5.01 4.15 2.08
C GLU A 214 5.91 3.81 0.89
N THR A 215 7.23 4.00 1.01
CA THR A 215 8.19 3.69 -0.07
C THR A 215 8.57 2.21 -0.16
N LEU A 216 8.06 1.34 0.73
CA LEU A 216 8.31 -0.09 0.67
C LEU A 216 7.58 -0.72 -0.52
N SER A 217 8.34 -1.36 -1.42
CA SER A 217 7.79 -2.01 -2.64
C SER A 217 6.83 -3.18 -2.35
N THR A 218 6.87 -3.72 -1.14
CA THR A 218 5.91 -4.71 -0.65
C THR A 218 5.43 -4.24 0.74
N PRO A 219 4.14 -3.93 0.92
CA PRO A 219 3.62 -3.70 2.25
C PRO A 219 3.82 -5.00 3.06
N ALA A 220 4.32 -4.86 4.28
CA ALA A 220 4.49 -6.02 5.15
C ALA A 220 3.11 -6.67 5.35
N ASN A 221 2.96 -7.95 4.97
CA ASN A 221 1.68 -8.64 5.13
C ASN A 221 1.37 -8.84 6.62
N PRO A 222 0.33 -8.18 7.16
CA PRO A 222 0.00 -8.28 8.58
C PRO A 222 -0.42 -9.69 8.99
N PHE A 223 -0.99 -10.44 8.05
CA PHE A 223 -1.48 -11.80 8.24
C PHE A 223 -0.37 -12.86 8.23
N SER A 224 0.89 -12.50 7.96
CA SER A 224 2.02 -13.43 8.06
C SER A 224 2.20 -13.99 9.48
N VAL A 225 1.74 -13.26 10.49
CA VAL A 225 1.73 -13.69 11.90
C VAL A 225 0.74 -14.82 12.15
N CYS A 226 -0.32 -14.93 11.33
CA CYS A 226 -1.39 -15.93 11.50
C CYS A 226 -1.12 -17.24 10.73
N ALA A 227 0.00 -17.36 10.02
CA ALA A 227 0.25 -18.48 9.09
C ALA A 227 0.97 -19.69 9.71
N SER A 228 1.31 -19.65 11.00
CA SER A 228 2.19 -20.65 11.64
C SER A 228 1.49 -21.73 12.47
N ASP A 229 0.19 -21.62 12.75
CA ASP A 229 -0.55 -22.62 13.54
C ASP A 229 -1.64 -23.31 12.71
N GLU A 230 -1.31 -24.49 12.19
CA GLU A 230 -2.22 -25.34 11.38
C GLU A 230 -3.37 -25.97 12.20
N ALA A 231 -3.45 -25.73 13.51
CA ALA A 231 -4.42 -26.40 14.39
C ALA A 231 -5.67 -25.57 14.73
N VAL A 232 -5.63 -24.24 14.57
CA VAL A 232 -6.75 -23.33 14.89
C VAL A 232 -6.83 -22.20 13.87
N GLU A 233 -7.76 -22.30 12.92
CA GLU A 233 -8.04 -21.24 11.96
C GLU A 233 -8.91 -20.15 12.61
N ALA A 234 -8.30 -19.18 13.27
CA ALA A 234 -8.99 -17.96 13.67
C ALA A 234 -9.37 -17.16 12.41
N THR A 235 -10.66 -17.10 12.09
CA THR A 235 -11.17 -16.43 10.87
C THR A 235 -11.24 -14.90 11.03
N CYS A 236 -11.50 -14.43 12.26
CA CYS A 236 -11.54 -13.02 12.62
C CYS A 236 -10.84 -12.78 13.97
N VAL A 237 -9.99 -11.75 14.03
CA VAL A 237 -9.35 -11.28 15.26
C VAL A 237 -9.75 -9.84 15.49
N VAL A 238 -10.11 -9.45 16.72
CA VAL A 238 -10.45 -8.05 17.04
C VAL A 238 -9.40 -7.46 17.99
N THR A 239 -8.74 -6.37 17.58
CA THR A 239 -7.73 -5.67 18.41
C THR A 239 -8.16 -4.24 18.72
N PRO A 240 -7.93 -3.71 19.93
CA PRO A 240 -8.35 -2.36 20.29
C PRO A 240 -7.60 -1.28 19.49
N LEU A 241 -8.28 -0.17 19.16
CA LEU A 241 -7.65 1.07 18.63
C LEU A 241 -7.19 2.02 19.73
N ARG A 242 -7.25 1.60 20.99
CA ARG A 242 -6.67 2.34 22.12
C ARG A 242 -5.17 2.09 22.17
N ASP A 243 -4.40 3.16 22.11
CA ASP A 243 -2.95 3.10 22.20
C ASP A 243 -2.52 2.67 23.62
N PRO A 244 -1.69 1.61 23.76
CA PRO A 244 -1.23 1.16 25.07
C PRO A 244 -0.35 2.18 25.81
N ILE A 245 0.23 3.17 25.12
CA ILE A 245 1.14 4.15 25.71
C ILE A 245 0.37 5.39 26.19
N SER A 246 -0.32 6.08 25.29
CA SER A 246 -1.05 7.32 25.58
C SER A 246 -2.45 7.08 26.15
N GLN A 247 -2.97 5.85 26.05
CA GLN A 247 -4.37 5.51 26.36
C GLN A 247 -5.41 6.25 25.51
N THR A 248 -4.98 6.95 24.46
CA THR A 248 -5.83 7.66 23.49
C THR A 248 -6.07 6.81 22.24
N VAL A 249 -6.80 7.33 21.26
CA VAL A 249 -6.98 6.62 19.98
C VAL A 249 -5.69 6.63 19.18
N ILE A 250 -5.30 5.47 18.64
CA ILE A 250 -4.17 5.36 17.71
C ILE A 250 -4.45 6.24 16.50
N ARG A 251 -3.49 7.09 16.12
CA ARG A 251 -3.55 7.91 14.89
C ARG A 251 -2.70 7.31 13.79
N ILE A 252 -1.50 6.86 14.15
CA ILE A 252 -0.56 6.24 13.22
C ILE A 252 -0.28 4.83 13.74
N PRO A 253 -0.95 3.80 13.20
CA PRO A 253 -0.84 2.43 13.68
C PRO A 253 0.53 1.84 13.32
N GLY A 254 1.32 1.54 14.35
CA GLY A 254 2.67 1.01 14.20
C GLY A 254 2.93 -0.27 15.01
N ARG A 255 3.93 -1.01 14.57
CA ARG A 255 4.54 -2.12 15.31
C ARG A 255 6.00 -2.33 14.91
N GLY A 256 6.78 -3.01 15.73
CA GLY A 256 8.16 -3.37 15.39
C GLY A 256 8.23 -4.42 14.28
N LYS A 257 9.25 -4.34 13.40
CA LYS A 257 9.49 -5.33 12.33
C LYS A 257 9.59 -6.77 12.83
N ALA A 258 10.07 -6.99 14.06
CA ALA A 258 10.24 -8.31 14.68
C ALA A 258 9.09 -8.69 15.64
N CYS A 259 8.04 -7.88 15.74
CA CYS A 259 6.86 -8.19 16.54
C CYS A 259 6.03 -9.30 15.85
N VAL A 260 5.52 -10.24 16.64
CA VAL A 260 4.67 -11.37 16.18
C VAL A 260 3.25 -11.27 16.73
N HIS A 261 2.74 -10.05 16.87
CA HIS A 261 1.37 -9.77 17.29
C HIS A 261 0.66 -8.89 16.25
N LEU A 262 -0.68 -8.95 16.24
CA LEU A 262 -1.53 -8.09 15.42
C LEU A 262 -1.84 -6.74 16.09
N GLU A 263 -1.77 -6.69 17.42
CA GLU A 263 -2.01 -5.46 18.19
C GLU A 263 -1.02 -4.35 17.79
N LEU A 264 -1.50 -3.11 17.79
CA LEU A 264 -0.77 -1.94 17.30
C LEU A 264 -0.58 -0.93 18.43
N PHE A 265 0.40 -0.05 18.27
CA PHE A 265 0.60 1.12 19.11
C PHE A 265 0.68 2.38 18.24
N ASP A 266 0.46 3.54 18.84
CA ASP A 266 0.62 4.81 18.14
C ASP A 266 2.10 5.16 17.97
N VAL A 267 2.54 5.40 16.73
CA VAL A 267 3.96 5.65 16.44
C VAL A 267 4.46 6.92 17.12
N GLU A 268 3.67 7.99 17.13
CA GLU A 268 4.07 9.26 17.74
C GLU A 268 4.25 9.10 19.25
N SER A 269 3.29 8.44 19.89
CA SER A 269 3.33 8.11 21.32
C SER A 269 4.54 7.23 21.67
N PHE A 270 4.87 6.25 20.82
CA PHE A 270 6.06 5.42 20.99
C PHE A 270 7.37 6.20 20.83
N VAL A 271 7.46 7.13 19.88
CA VAL A 271 8.63 8.00 19.69
C VAL A 271 8.84 8.88 20.93
N GLN A 272 7.77 9.50 21.45
CA GLN A 272 7.83 10.32 22.67
C GLN A 272 8.26 9.50 23.89
N ALA A 273 7.67 8.32 24.09
CA ALA A 273 8.02 7.43 25.19
C ALA A 273 9.47 6.91 25.07
N THR A 274 9.94 6.68 23.84
CA THR A 274 11.34 6.30 23.58
C THR A 274 12.28 7.43 23.97
N GLN A 275 12.00 8.66 23.54
CA GLN A 275 12.80 9.84 23.86
C GLN A 275 13.01 10.03 25.37
N GLN A 276 11.96 9.80 26.17
CA GLN A 276 12.04 9.91 27.63
C GLN A 276 12.94 8.85 28.29
N ARG A 277 13.20 7.72 27.59
CA ARG A 277 14.04 6.62 28.10
C ARG A 277 15.45 6.63 27.54
N SER A 278 15.62 7.05 26.29
CA SER A 278 16.88 7.00 25.56
C SER A 278 17.71 8.26 25.80
N PHE A 279 18.36 8.34 26.97
CA PHE A 279 19.48 9.25 27.17
C PHE A 279 20.78 8.53 26.77
N ASN A 280 21.40 8.95 25.65
CA ASN A 280 22.78 8.62 25.26
C ASN A 280 23.10 7.22 24.68
N THR A 281 22.16 6.49 24.05
CA THR A 281 22.48 5.21 23.37
C THR A 281 22.57 5.36 21.84
N VAL A 282 23.56 4.67 21.23
CA VAL A 282 23.77 4.62 19.78
C VAL A 282 22.64 3.89 19.06
N ASP A 283 22.00 2.92 19.74
CA ASP A 283 20.79 2.26 19.28
C ASP A 283 19.55 2.92 19.88
N VAL A 284 18.86 3.68 19.05
CA VAL A 284 17.67 4.41 19.44
C VAL A 284 16.43 3.52 19.32
N GLY A 285 15.93 3.03 20.46
CA GLY A 285 14.73 2.21 20.52
C GLY A 285 14.18 2.06 21.94
N ALA A 286 13.00 1.47 22.03
CA ALA A 286 12.38 1.06 23.30
C ALA A 286 11.80 -0.37 23.20
N PRO A 287 11.61 -1.07 24.33
CA PRO A 287 10.86 -2.32 24.33
C PRO A 287 9.41 -2.07 23.87
N CYS A 288 8.89 -2.95 23.04
CA CYS A 288 7.51 -2.91 22.56
C CYS A 288 6.53 -2.91 23.74
N PRO A 289 5.51 -2.04 23.76
CA PRO A 289 4.53 -2.00 24.86
C PRO A 289 3.67 -3.27 24.98
N LEU A 290 3.66 -4.12 23.95
CA LEU A 290 2.80 -5.31 23.87
C LEU A 290 3.55 -6.61 24.12
N CYS A 291 4.72 -6.80 23.49
CA CYS A 291 5.50 -8.03 23.59
C CYS A 291 6.90 -7.86 24.22
N SER A 292 7.23 -6.66 24.69
CA SER A 292 8.52 -6.30 25.32
C SER A 292 9.79 -6.52 24.48
N ARG A 293 9.67 -7.03 23.25
CA ARG A 293 10.78 -7.14 22.30
C ARG A 293 11.33 -5.77 21.97
N MET A 294 12.64 -5.67 21.81
CA MET A 294 13.31 -4.41 21.48
C MET A 294 12.90 -3.91 20.08
N VAL A 295 12.40 -2.67 19.99
CA VAL A 295 12.01 -2.03 18.72
C VAL A 295 12.87 -0.79 18.50
N ASN A 296 13.70 -0.83 17.46
CA ASN A 296 14.46 0.33 16.98
C ASN A 296 13.53 1.24 16.15
N LEU A 297 13.66 2.56 16.27
CA LEU A 297 12.84 3.52 15.51
C LEU A 297 12.94 3.33 13.98
N LEU A 298 14.11 2.95 13.47
CA LEU A 298 14.33 2.61 12.05
C LEU A 298 13.64 1.31 11.62
N SER A 299 13.25 0.48 12.58
CA SER A 299 12.60 -0.82 12.37
C SER A 299 11.08 -0.80 12.60
N ILE A 300 10.51 0.37 12.89
CA ILE A 300 9.06 0.53 13.02
C ILE A 300 8.41 0.35 11.66
N ARG A 301 7.35 -0.47 11.65
CA ARG A 301 6.47 -0.66 10.52
C ARG A 301 5.15 0.02 10.79
N VAL A 302 4.69 0.82 9.85
CA VAL A 302 3.34 1.40 9.85
C VAL A 302 2.43 0.41 9.14
N ASP A 303 1.33 0.04 9.79
CA ASP A 303 0.35 -0.88 9.20
C ASP A 303 -0.57 -0.11 8.25
N MET A 304 -0.23 -0.12 6.96
CA MET A 304 -0.94 0.65 5.94
C MET A 304 -2.39 0.18 5.74
N GLN A 305 -2.69 -1.11 5.98
CA GLN A 305 -4.06 -1.62 5.87
C GLN A 305 -4.93 -1.11 7.02
N ALA A 306 -4.41 -1.14 8.25
CA ALA A 306 -5.10 -0.56 9.39
C ALA A 306 -5.28 0.96 9.23
N LEU A 307 -4.24 1.66 8.76
CA LEU A 307 -4.29 3.11 8.53
C LEU A 307 -5.34 3.48 7.47
N GLU A 308 -5.44 2.71 6.38
CA GLU A 308 -6.46 2.93 5.35
C GLU A 308 -7.86 2.63 5.88
N ALA A 309 -8.06 1.52 6.59
CA ALA A 309 -9.35 1.19 7.22
C ALA A 309 -9.82 2.30 8.18
N MET A 310 -8.90 2.87 8.96
CA MET A 310 -9.16 4.02 9.83
C MET A 310 -9.62 5.25 9.04
N ARG A 311 -8.94 5.58 7.93
CA ARG A 311 -9.33 6.71 7.06
C ARG A 311 -10.67 6.48 6.38
N SER A 312 -10.92 5.28 5.84
CA SER A 312 -12.18 4.94 5.20
C SER A 312 -13.34 5.11 6.20
N TYR A 313 -13.18 4.63 7.44
CA TYR A 313 -14.17 4.78 8.49
C TYR A 313 -14.52 6.25 8.81
N GLU A 314 -13.52 7.13 8.86
CA GLU A 314 -13.74 8.57 9.06
C GLU A 314 -14.39 9.25 7.85
N SER A 315 -14.08 8.78 6.64
CA SER A 315 -14.62 9.33 5.39
C SER A 315 -16.07 8.91 5.11
N GLU A 316 -16.47 7.72 5.57
CA GLU A 316 -17.82 7.16 5.41
C GLU A 316 -18.81 7.69 6.45
N ALA A 317 -18.42 8.68 7.26
CA ALA A 317 -19.29 9.32 8.23
C ALA A 317 -20.55 9.92 7.58
N VAL A 318 -21.64 9.16 7.60
CA VAL A 318 -22.98 9.55 7.15
C VAL A 318 -23.41 10.83 7.91
N PRO A 319 -24.05 11.82 7.25
CA PRO A 319 -24.40 13.12 7.86
C PRO A 319 -25.32 13.06 9.09
N ALA A 320 -25.85 11.90 9.48
CA ALA A 320 -26.69 11.73 10.66
C ALA A 320 -25.92 11.36 11.94
N VAL A 321 -24.69 10.81 11.84
CA VAL A 321 -23.83 10.52 13.00
C VAL A 321 -22.36 10.68 12.57
N PRO A 322 -21.63 11.69 13.07
CA PRO A 322 -20.20 11.81 12.79
C PRO A 322 -19.49 10.54 13.30
N SER A 323 -18.96 9.75 12.37
CA SER A 323 -18.19 8.55 12.68
C SER A 323 -16.76 8.94 13.02
N CYS A 324 -16.58 9.57 14.18
CA CYS A 324 -15.24 9.89 14.69
C CYS A 324 -14.60 8.63 15.28
N LEU A 325 -13.31 8.42 15.01
CA LEU A 325 -12.52 7.41 15.68
C LEU A 325 -12.39 7.76 17.17
N THR A 326 -12.68 6.79 18.02
CA THR A 326 -12.53 6.93 19.47
C THR A 326 -11.67 5.80 20.00
N ALA A 327 -11.15 5.94 21.22
CA ALA A 327 -10.42 4.88 21.91
C ALA A 327 -11.31 3.64 22.26
N ASP A 328 -12.60 3.69 21.92
CA ASP A 328 -13.53 2.58 22.04
C ASP A 328 -13.75 1.80 20.73
N CYS A 329 -13.20 2.29 19.63
CA CYS A 329 -13.14 1.54 18.39
C CYS A 329 -12.11 0.39 18.47
N ALA A 330 -12.24 -0.57 17.57
CA ALA A 330 -11.33 -1.69 17.40
C ALA A 330 -11.12 -1.97 15.91
N LEU A 331 -10.05 -2.68 15.58
CA LEU A 331 -9.80 -3.24 14.26
C LEU A 331 -10.23 -4.69 14.26
N GLU A 332 -11.06 -5.05 13.29
CA GLU A 332 -11.37 -6.43 12.95
C GLU A 332 -10.46 -6.87 11.80
N TRP A 333 -9.67 -7.90 12.04
CA TRP A 333 -8.75 -8.52 11.10
C TRP A 333 -9.38 -9.81 10.60
N ASN A 334 -9.83 -9.82 9.35
CA ASN A 334 -10.35 -11.02 8.71
C ASN A 334 -9.21 -11.75 7.99
N THR A 335 -8.82 -12.92 8.50
CA THR A 335 -7.68 -13.69 7.99
C THR A 335 -8.00 -14.38 6.66
N ASN A 336 -9.27 -14.72 6.42
CA ASN A 336 -9.76 -15.37 5.19
C ASN A 336 -9.75 -14.40 4.01
N THR A 337 -10.34 -13.21 4.19
CA THR A 337 -10.39 -12.18 3.14
C THR A 337 -9.12 -11.32 3.11
N ARG A 338 -8.27 -11.43 4.13
CA ARG A 338 -7.10 -10.57 4.35
C ARG A 338 -7.45 -9.08 4.33
N THR A 339 -8.56 -8.75 4.98
CA THR A 339 -9.08 -7.37 5.09
C THR A 339 -9.06 -6.90 6.53
N VAL A 340 -8.95 -5.58 6.71
CA VAL A 340 -9.02 -4.92 8.01
C VAL A 340 -10.17 -3.92 7.97
N THR A 341 -11.04 -3.94 8.97
CA THR A 341 -12.17 -3.01 9.09
C THR A 341 -12.22 -2.41 10.50
N VAL A 342 -12.79 -1.21 10.63
CA VAL A 342 -12.99 -0.58 11.95
C VAL A 342 -14.37 -0.95 12.46
N VAL A 343 -14.43 -1.47 13.69
CA VAL A 343 -15.67 -1.81 14.40
C VAL A 343 -15.78 -0.99 15.68
N ARG A 344 -16.99 -0.52 16.01
CA ARG A 344 -17.25 0.08 17.33
C ARG A 344 -17.50 -1.04 18.34
N GLY A 345 -16.83 -1.00 19.48
CA GLY A 345 -17.17 -1.88 20.59
C GLY A 345 -18.61 -1.63 21.02
N ARG A 346 -19.47 -2.68 20.99
CA ARG A 346 -20.77 -2.63 21.67
C ARG A 346 -20.47 -2.42 23.16
N ARG A 347 -20.72 -1.20 23.65
CA ARG A 347 -20.91 -0.97 25.08
C ARG A 347 -22.11 -1.82 25.46
N GLY A 348 -21.92 -2.82 26.33
CA GLY A 348 -23.01 -3.64 26.81
C GLY A 348 -24.04 -2.78 27.50
N THR A 349 -25.09 -2.40 26.77
CA THR A 349 -26.40 -2.14 27.35
C THR A 349 -27.02 -3.51 27.49
N SER A 350 -26.85 -4.10 28.68
CA SER A 350 -27.78 -5.10 29.19
C SER A 350 -29.15 -4.45 29.19
N ASP A 351 -29.98 -4.77 28.23
CA ASP A 351 -31.44 -4.74 28.25
C ASP A 351 -31.91 -5.00 26.82
N GLU A 352 -32.19 -6.27 26.53
CA GLU A 352 -33.41 -6.72 25.83
C GLU A 352 -33.37 -8.24 25.59
N GLU A 353 -34.28 -8.91 26.30
CA GLU A 353 -35.04 -10.11 25.92
C GLU A 353 -34.30 -11.33 25.36
N SER A 354 -33.72 -12.12 26.27
CA SER A 354 -33.67 -13.57 26.08
C SER A 354 -35.08 -14.15 26.29
N ALA A 355 -35.76 -14.42 25.18
CA ALA A 355 -36.86 -15.38 25.14
C ALA A 355 -36.27 -16.80 25.13
N VAL A 356 -36.06 -17.39 26.30
CA VAL A 356 -35.91 -18.85 26.46
C VAL A 356 -36.64 -19.28 27.72
N GLY A 357 -37.54 -20.24 27.55
CA GLY A 357 -38.58 -20.61 28.49
C GLY A 357 -38.10 -21.26 29.79
N GLU A 358 -39.04 -21.23 30.73
CA GLU A 358 -39.11 -21.93 31.99
C GLU A 358 -38.82 -23.44 31.82
N ASP A 359 -37.99 -24.03 32.70
CA ASP A 359 -38.49 -24.99 33.69
C ASP A 359 -37.42 -25.45 34.72
N ARG A 360 -37.89 -25.59 35.97
CA ARG A 360 -37.44 -26.44 37.10
C ARG A 360 -36.20 -26.14 37.96
N ASP A 361 -36.49 -25.42 39.06
CA ASP A 361 -36.48 -25.84 40.49
C ASP A 361 -35.42 -26.77 41.15
N GLU A 362 -35.10 -26.34 42.39
CA GLU A 362 -34.48 -27.02 43.56
C GLU A 362 -32.94 -27.23 43.54
N ARG A 363 -32.12 -26.84 44.54
CA ARG A 363 -32.33 -26.51 45.97
C ARG A 363 -31.16 -25.68 46.54
N ALA A 364 -31.47 -24.93 47.59
CA ALA A 364 -30.64 -23.97 48.32
C ALA A 364 -29.63 -24.56 49.33
N THR A 365 -28.53 -23.83 49.61
CA THR A 365 -27.97 -23.55 50.98
C THR A 365 -26.81 -22.52 50.93
N PRO A 366 -26.33 -21.87 52.03
CA PRO A 366 -26.51 -20.42 52.24
C PRO A 366 -25.25 -19.55 52.51
N LEU A 367 -25.48 -18.23 52.41
CA LEU A 367 -24.79 -17.03 52.95
C LEU A 367 -23.57 -17.14 53.90
N ARG A 368 -22.51 -16.39 53.59
CA ARG A 368 -21.86 -15.35 54.46
C ARG A 368 -20.67 -14.66 53.75
N GLY A 369 -20.71 -13.35 53.53
CA GLY A 369 -19.83 -12.39 54.24
C GLY A 369 -19.19 -11.37 53.27
N PRO A 370 -18.71 -10.20 53.75
CA PRO A 370 -19.05 -8.90 53.15
C PRO A 370 -17.94 -8.17 52.36
N ARG A 371 -18.38 -7.28 51.46
CA ARG A 371 -17.80 -6.01 50.97
C ARG A 371 -16.28 -5.83 50.99
N ASP A 372 -15.72 -5.60 49.81
CA ASP A 372 -14.74 -4.54 49.56
C ASP A 372 -15.01 -3.93 48.17
N ASP A 373 -15.38 -2.64 48.16
CA ASP A 373 -15.60 -1.83 46.97
C ASP A 373 -14.24 -1.27 46.49
N ALA A 374 -13.71 -1.79 45.39
CA ALA A 374 -12.62 -1.18 44.63
C ALA A 374 -13.00 -1.15 43.14
N PRO A 375 -12.77 -0.03 42.42
CA PRO A 375 -13.15 0.05 41.02
C PRO A 375 -12.20 -0.81 40.18
N GLU A 376 -12.66 -1.98 39.76
CA GLU A 376 -12.00 -2.78 38.73
C GLU A 376 -11.88 -1.91 37.47
N THR A 377 -10.65 -1.54 37.14
CA THR A 377 -10.29 -1.06 35.81
C THR A 377 -10.60 -2.19 34.84
N ALA A 378 -11.76 -2.14 34.18
CA ALA A 378 -12.17 -3.10 33.18
C ALA A 378 -11.15 -3.13 32.03
N THR A 379 -10.18 -4.03 32.12
CA THR A 379 -9.35 -4.42 31.00
C THR A 379 -10.28 -5.05 29.96
N LYS A 380 -10.32 -4.47 28.76
CA LYS A 380 -11.16 -4.99 27.66
C LYS A 380 -10.69 -6.40 27.32
N LYS A 381 -11.48 -7.40 27.72
CA LYS A 381 -11.26 -8.81 27.39
C LYS A 381 -11.20 -9.00 25.88
N ARG A 382 -10.22 -9.77 25.41
CA ARG A 382 -10.05 -10.09 23.98
C ARG A 382 -11.16 -11.04 23.56
N ARG A 383 -11.99 -10.62 22.59
CA ARG A 383 -13.01 -11.48 21.98
C ARG A 383 -12.36 -12.28 20.85
N ILE A 384 -12.33 -13.60 20.98
CA ILE A 384 -11.82 -14.52 19.96
C ILE A 384 -13.00 -15.36 19.51
N GLU A 385 -13.31 -15.37 18.21
CA GLU A 385 -14.37 -16.22 17.66
C GLU A 385 -13.75 -17.44 16.96
N ILE A 386 -14.06 -18.64 17.46
CA ILE A 386 -13.56 -19.91 16.93
C ILE A 386 -14.77 -20.76 16.55
N GLY A 387 -14.99 -21.01 15.26
CA GLY A 387 -16.06 -21.90 14.78
C GLY A 387 -17.48 -21.49 15.18
N GLY A 388 -17.75 -20.18 15.30
CA GLY A 388 -19.05 -19.64 15.77
C GLY A 388 -19.19 -19.56 17.29
N HIS A 389 -18.15 -19.91 18.04
CA HIS A 389 -18.11 -19.73 19.49
C HIS A 389 -17.28 -18.50 19.87
N VAL A 390 -17.83 -17.67 20.74
CA VAL A 390 -17.18 -16.47 21.25
C VAL A 390 -16.46 -16.78 22.57
N LEU A 391 -15.14 -16.68 22.58
CA LEU A 391 -14.29 -16.78 23.77
C LEU A 391 -13.83 -15.39 24.20
N TYR A 392 -13.79 -15.17 25.51
CA TYR A 392 -13.21 -13.96 26.12
C TYR A 392 -11.93 -14.37 26.83
N ALA A 393 -10.78 -13.92 26.33
CA ALA A 393 -9.49 -14.11 26.97
C ALA A 393 -9.09 -12.84 27.75
N ASP A 394 -8.57 -13.03 28.95
CA ASP A 394 -8.05 -11.96 29.81
C ASP A 394 -6.68 -11.44 29.34
#